data_AF-A0A023FF06-F1
#
_entry.id   AF-A0A023FF06-F1
#
_cell.length_a   1.000
_cell.length_b   1.000
_cell.length_c   1.000
_cell.angle_alpha   90.00
_cell.angle_beta   90.00
_cell.angle_gamma   90.00
#
_symmetry.space_group_name_H-M   'P 1'
#
loop_
_entity.id
_entity.type
_entity.pdbx_description
1 polymer ?
#
loop_
_entity_poly.entity_id
_entity_poly.type
_entity_poly.pdbx_seq_one_letter_code
_entity_poly.pdbx_strand_id
1 'polypeptide(L)'
;MADNAFARGILEKYGWTEGKGLGKNETGIAKALKPKLKFDTAGVGHKIDLTSQWWSKAFNDAAKSIKVDTSEGTTTVSKVLKNEKKKAFPRNSYSGFIKAGIQEGNNWVQASPAVEKHHTEEDESFERIPDEELFKACGGLTAHKAARHGHRMSGKLKRVQEQEAGLLCMLSSAG
;
A
#
# COMPACT_ATOMS: atom_id res chain seq x y z
N MET A 1 -32.26 -26.58 -12.12
CA MET A 1 -31.07 -26.31 -12.94
C MET A 1 -31.51 -25.34 -14.02
N ALA A 2 -30.83 -24.21 -14.21
CA ALA A 2 -31.20 -23.30 -15.30
C ALA A 2 -30.84 -23.97 -16.62
N ASP A 3 -31.81 -24.17 -17.51
CA ASP A 3 -31.56 -24.76 -18.81
C ASP A 3 -30.65 -23.82 -19.63
N ASN A 4 -29.41 -24.23 -19.86
CA ASN A 4 -28.43 -23.51 -20.69
C ASN A 4 -28.98 -23.13 -22.09
N ALA A 5 -30.04 -23.78 -22.53
CA ALA A 5 -30.71 -23.55 -23.80
C ALA A 5 -31.47 -22.20 -23.87
N PHE A 6 -31.99 -21.67 -22.76
CA PHE A 6 -32.82 -20.45 -22.81
C PHE A 6 -32.00 -19.22 -23.23
N ALA A 7 -30.90 -18.94 -22.53
CA ALA A 7 -30.04 -17.81 -22.82
C ALA A 7 -29.33 -17.96 -24.17
N ARG A 8 -28.90 -19.19 -24.51
CA ARG A 8 -28.31 -19.52 -25.81
C ARG A 8 -29.27 -19.22 -26.97
N GLY A 9 -30.54 -19.63 -26.85
CA GLY A 9 -31.55 -19.39 -27.89
C GLY A 9 -31.83 -17.90 -28.12
N ILE A 10 -31.73 -17.06 -27.08
CA ILE A 10 -31.84 -15.59 -27.26
C ILE A 10 -30.65 -15.06 -28.05
N LEU A 11 -29.42 -15.48 -27.73
CA LEU A 11 -28.23 -15.03 -28.43
C LEU A 11 -28.26 -15.43 -29.92
N GLU A 12 -28.62 -16.68 -30.21
CA GLU A 12 -28.75 -17.19 -31.59
C GLU A 12 -29.82 -16.44 -32.39
N LYS A 13 -30.95 -16.08 -31.77
CA LYS A 13 -31.99 -15.25 -32.41
C LYS A 13 -31.47 -13.89 -32.86
N TYR A 14 -30.50 -13.32 -32.15
CA TYR A 14 -29.87 -12.05 -32.51
C TYR A 14 -28.60 -12.21 -33.33
N GLY A 15 -28.37 -13.39 -33.91
CA GLY A 15 -27.28 -13.65 -34.87
C GLY A 15 -25.94 -14.00 -34.23
N TRP A 16 -25.88 -14.25 -32.93
CA TRP A 16 -24.68 -14.81 -32.30
C TRP A 16 -24.51 -16.27 -32.68
N THR A 17 -23.26 -16.70 -32.87
CA THR A 17 -22.90 -18.08 -33.22
C THR A 17 -21.93 -18.66 -32.20
N GLU A 18 -22.05 -19.96 -31.94
CA GLU A 18 -21.25 -20.64 -30.92
C GLU A 18 -19.75 -20.50 -31.19
N GLY A 19 -19.01 -20.09 -30.16
CA GLY A 19 -17.56 -19.89 -30.22
C GLY A 19 -17.11 -18.50 -30.65
N LYS A 20 -18.02 -17.63 -31.11
CA LYS A 20 -17.68 -16.26 -31.49
C LYS A 20 -17.77 -15.27 -30.33
N GLY A 21 -16.90 -14.27 -30.37
CA GLY A 21 -16.96 -13.12 -29.47
C GLY A 21 -18.15 -12.23 -29.77
N LEU A 22 -18.64 -11.49 -28.76
CA LEU A 22 -19.70 -10.49 -28.94
C LEU A 22 -19.13 -9.20 -29.58
N GLY A 23 -20.01 -8.38 -30.17
CA GLY A 23 -19.68 -7.07 -30.74
C GLY A 23 -19.74 -7.02 -32.27
N LYS A 24 -19.70 -5.80 -32.83
CA LYS A 24 -19.92 -5.56 -34.27
C LYS A 24 -18.98 -6.36 -35.18
N ASN A 25 -17.73 -6.52 -34.75
CA ASN A 25 -16.68 -7.24 -35.49
C ASN A 25 -16.33 -8.58 -34.81
N GLU A 26 -17.18 -9.07 -33.90
CA GLU A 26 -16.96 -10.34 -33.17
C GLU A 26 -15.67 -10.37 -32.34
N THR A 27 -15.11 -9.20 -32.00
CA THR A 27 -13.83 -9.04 -31.28
C THR A 27 -13.94 -9.20 -29.77
N GLY A 28 -15.13 -9.45 -29.24
CA GLY A 28 -15.36 -9.66 -27.81
C GLY A 28 -14.75 -10.94 -27.28
N ILE A 29 -14.62 -11.03 -25.96
CA ILE A 29 -14.06 -12.21 -25.29
C ILE A 29 -15.03 -13.40 -25.44
N ALA A 30 -14.61 -14.44 -26.15
CA ALA A 30 -15.43 -15.64 -26.38
C ALA A 30 -15.49 -16.61 -25.17
N LYS A 31 -14.52 -16.54 -24.26
CA LYS A 31 -14.43 -17.41 -23.07
C LYS A 31 -14.54 -16.58 -21.79
N ALA A 32 -15.41 -16.99 -20.88
CA ALA A 32 -15.56 -16.30 -19.60
C ALA A 32 -14.21 -16.14 -18.86
N LEU A 33 -14.01 -14.96 -18.27
CA LEU A 33 -12.87 -14.71 -17.40
C LEU A 33 -13.00 -15.58 -16.14
N LYS A 34 -11.95 -16.34 -15.83
CA LYS A 34 -11.88 -17.17 -14.62
C LYS A 34 -11.04 -16.45 -13.56
N PRO A 35 -11.65 -15.86 -12.52
CA PRO A 35 -10.88 -15.29 -11.43
C PRO A 35 -10.17 -16.40 -10.66
N LYS A 36 -8.91 -16.16 -10.28
CA LYS A 36 -8.19 -17.04 -9.36
C LYS A 36 -8.65 -16.74 -7.94
N LEU A 37 -9.35 -17.68 -7.32
CA LEU A 37 -9.75 -17.56 -5.92
C LEU A 37 -8.54 -17.78 -5.02
N LYS A 38 -8.41 -16.94 -3.99
CA LYS A 38 -7.43 -17.08 -2.92
C LYS A 38 -8.15 -17.58 -1.67
N PHE A 39 -7.68 -18.68 -1.12
CA PHE A 39 -8.23 -19.27 0.12
C PHE A 39 -7.30 -19.08 1.33
N ASP A 40 -6.15 -18.44 1.13
CA ASP A 40 -5.17 -18.21 2.19
C ASP A 40 -5.48 -16.92 2.96
N THR A 41 -5.08 -16.88 4.23
CA THR A 41 -5.18 -15.70 5.11
C THR A 41 -4.13 -14.62 4.78
N ALA A 42 -3.16 -14.94 3.93
CA ALA A 42 -2.09 -14.01 3.56
C ALA A 42 -2.62 -12.77 2.82
N GLY A 43 -2.00 -11.62 3.03
CA GLY A 43 -2.32 -10.39 2.29
C GLY A 43 -2.03 -10.49 0.79
N VAL A 44 -2.64 -9.61 -0.01
CA VAL A 44 -2.25 -9.43 -1.42
C VAL A 44 -0.83 -8.88 -1.46
N GLY A 45 0.05 -9.46 -2.28
CA GLY A 45 1.47 -9.07 -2.33
C GLY A 45 2.34 -9.68 -1.23
N HIS A 46 1.80 -10.57 -0.38
CA HIS A 46 2.60 -11.28 0.62
C HIS A 46 3.60 -12.22 -0.07
N LYS A 47 4.84 -11.77 -0.19
CA LYS A 47 6.01 -12.61 -0.45
C LYS A 47 6.73 -12.76 0.87
N ILE A 48 6.89 -13.99 1.33
CA ILE A 48 7.72 -14.31 2.48
C ILE A 48 9.17 -14.16 2.02
N ASP A 49 9.66 -12.92 1.96
CA ASP A 49 11.04 -12.63 1.59
C ASP A 49 11.91 -12.69 2.86
N LEU A 50 11.99 -13.90 3.44
CA LEU A 50 12.93 -14.21 4.52
C LEU A 50 14.39 -14.23 4.02
N THR A 51 14.62 -13.93 2.75
CA THR A 51 15.91 -14.01 2.05
C THR A 51 16.68 -12.70 1.99
N SER A 52 16.09 -11.57 2.41
CA SER A 52 16.84 -10.32 2.58
C SER A 52 17.70 -10.40 3.85
N GLN A 53 18.78 -11.17 3.76
CA GLN A 53 19.86 -11.25 4.75
C GLN A 53 20.71 -9.98 4.72
N TRP A 54 20.10 -8.83 4.99
CA TRP A 54 20.78 -7.54 5.03
C TRP A 54 22.02 -7.58 5.94
N TRP A 55 21.94 -8.33 7.05
CA TRP A 55 23.06 -8.55 7.97
C TRP A 55 24.24 -9.29 7.32
N SER A 56 23.98 -10.24 6.40
CA SER A 56 25.05 -11.00 5.75
C SER A 56 25.79 -10.13 4.74
N LYS A 57 25.07 -9.25 4.03
CA LYS A 57 25.67 -8.21 3.18
C LYS A 57 26.52 -7.24 4.01
N ALA A 58 25.99 -6.74 5.12
CA ALA A 58 26.70 -5.83 6.03
C ALA A 58 27.96 -6.46 6.64
N PHE A 59 27.85 -7.71 7.10
CA PHE A 59 28.98 -8.48 7.64
C PHE A 59 30.07 -8.70 6.58
N ASN A 60 29.69 -9.14 5.38
CA ASN A 60 30.64 -9.39 4.30
C ASN A 60 31.32 -8.10 3.83
N ASP A 61 30.63 -6.97 3.83
CA ASP A 61 31.21 -5.67 3.49
C ASP A 61 32.21 -5.20 4.55
N ALA A 62 31.84 -5.35 5.83
CA ALA A 62 32.74 -5.08 6.95
C ALA A 62 34.00 -5.96 6.89
N ALA A 63 33.86 -7.27 6.67
CA ALA A 63 34.99 -8.19 6.55
C ALA A 63 35.93 -7.82 5.38
N LYS A 64 35.38 -7.40 4.23
CA LYS A 64 36.17 -6.94 3.07
C LYS A 64 36.94 -5.64 3.32
N SER A 65 36.54 -4.83 4.32
CA SER A 65 37.22 -3.58 4.66
C SER A 65 38.47 -3.78 5.55
N ILE A 66 38.64 -4.99 6.09
CA ILE A 66 39.75 -5.35 6.98
C ILE A 66 40.83 -6.03 6.14
N LYS A 67 42.04 -5.45 6.10
CA LYS A 67 43.22 -6.09 5.49
C LYS A 67 44.16 -6.54 6.61
N VAL A 68 44.50 -7.83 6.61
CA VAL A 68 45.43 -8.43 7.58
C VAL A 68 46.69 -8.84 6.81
N ASP A 69 47.80 -8.16 7.08
CA ASP A 69 49.11 -8.54 6.57
C ASP A 69 49.87 -9.29 7.68
N THR A 70 50.36 -10.48 7.35
CA THR A 70 51.03 -11.38 8.31
C THR A 70 52.50 -11.51 7.89
N SER A 71 53.40 -10.78 8.55
CA SER A 71 54.85 -10.90 8.35
C SER A 71 55.53 -11.27 9.67
N GLU A 72 56.25 -12.39 9.65
CA GLU A 72 57.21 -12.88 10.67
C GLU A 72 56.85 -12.54 12.13
N GLY A 73 55.72 -13.10 12.61
CA GLY A 73 55.37 -13.11 14.04
C GLY A 73 54.59 -11.90 14.55
N THR A 74 54.38 -10.86 13.75
CA THR A 74 53.57 -9.70 14.15
C THR A 74 52.40 -9.48 13.18
N THR A 75 51.18 -9.70 13.63
CA THR A 75 49.95 -9.42 12.86
C THR A 75 49.58 -7.95 12.97
N THR A 76 49.56 -7.23 11.83
CA THR A 76 49.06 -5.85 11.78
C THR A 76 47.73 -5.82 11.02
N VAL A 77 46.71 -5.25 11.67
CA VAL A 77 45.36 -5.12 11.11
C VAL A 77 45.17 -3.67 10.68
N SER A 78 44.85 -3.45 9.41
CA SER A 78 44.58 -2.11 8.88
C SER A 78 43.19 -2.06 8.25
N LYS A 79 42.48 -0.94 8.48
CA LYS A 79 41.19 -0.67 7.85
C LYS A 79 41.43 0.04 6.52
N VAL A 80 40.99 -0.57 5.43
CA VAL A 80 41.07 0.06 4.10
C VAL A 80 39.95 1.09 4.00
N LEU A 81 40.30 2.38 4.02
CA LEU A 81 39.36 3.48 3.83
C LEU A 81 38.90 3.51 2.36
N LYS A 82 37.76 2.87 2.07
CA LYS A 82 37.07 3.06 0.80
C LYS A 82 36.31 4.40 0.85
N ASN A 83 36.85 5.42 0.19
CA ASN A 83 36.15 6.67 -0.08
C ASN A 83 35.11 6.43 -1.18
N GLU A 84 33.96 5.85 -0.81
CA GLU A 84 32.81 5.84 -1.71
C GLU A 84 32.14 7.22 -1.68
N LYS A 85 32.26 7.96 -2.79
CA LYS A 85 31.55 9.22 -2.98
C LYS A 85 30.05 8.93 -2.93
N LYS A 86 29.38 9.30 -1.83
CA LYS A 86 27.91 9.29 -1.75
C LYS A 86 27.38 10.22 -2.84
N LYS A 87 26.85 9.67 -3.94
CA LYS A 87 26.17 10.47 -4.97
C LYS A 87 24.93 11.09 -4.33
N ALA A 88 24.85 12.42 -4.36
CA ALA A 88 23.66 13.16 -3.90
C ALA A 88 22.43 12.63 -4.64
N PHE A 89 21.41 12.22 -3.89
CA PHE A 89 20.15 11.76 -4.48
C PHE A 89 19.37 12.96 -5.01
N PRO A 90 18.75 12.86 -6.20
CA PRO A 90 17.85 13.90 -6.67
C PRO A 90 16.63 13.99 -5.73
N ARG A 91 16.42 15.17 -5.14
CA ARG A 91 15.28 15.49 -4.28
C ARG A 91 14.01 15.64 -5.13
N ASN A 92 13.54 14.56 -5.74
CA ASN A 92 12.21 14.51 -6.35
C ASN A 92 11.22 13.85 -5.38
N SER A 93 9.99 14.33 -5.36
CA SER A 93 8.89 13.88 -4.49
C SER A 93 8.52 12.40 -4.64
N TYR A 94 9.06 11.71 -5.64
CA TYR A 94 8.83 10.29 -5.91
C TYR A 94 10.06 9.40 -5.64
N SER A 95 11.09 9.92 -4.99
CA SER A 95 12.34 9.18 -4.69
C SER A 95 12.16 7.98 -3.75
N GLY A 96 11.09 7.95 -2.94
CA GLY A 96 10.77 6.83 -2.04
C GLY A 96 10.05 5.65 -2.71
N PHE A 97 9.68 5.76 -3.99
CA PHE A 97 8.94 4.70 -4.68
C PHE A 97 9.85 3.90 -5.62
N ILE A 98 9.75 2.58 -5.56
CA ILE A 98 10.39 1.70 -6.53
C ILE A 98 9.59 1.76 -7.83
N LYS A 99 10.19 2.27 -8.90
CA LYS A 99 9.56 2.29 -10.22
C LYS A 99 9.46 0.86 -10.76
N ALA A 100 8.30 0.22 -10.61
CA ALA A 100 8.09 -1.17 -10.99
C ALA A 100 7.88 -1.39 -12.51
N GLY A 101 7.40 -0.37 -13.24
CA GLY A 101 7.15 -0.47 -14.68
C GLY A 101 6.51 0.78 -15.25
N ILE A 102 6.40 0.83 -16.58
CA ILE A 102 5.69 1.87 -17.33
C ILE A 102 4.64 1.15 -18.20
N GLN A 103 3.40 1.62 -18.15
CA GLN A 103 2.34 1.12 -19.03
C GLN A 103 2.23 2.06 -20.23
N GLU A 104 2.63 1.57 -21.40
CA GLU A 104 2.42 2.26 -22.68
C GLU A 104 1.28 1.54 -23.42
N GLY A 105 0.06 2.07 -23.27
CA GLY A 105 -1.15 1.49 -23.83
C GLY A 105 -1.45 0.09 -23.26
N ASN A 106 -1.51 -0.92 -24.14
CA ASN A 106 -1.78 -2.32 -23.78
C ASN A 106 -0.54 -3.13 -23.41
N ASN A 107 0.67 -2.57 -23.56
CA ASN A 107 1.91 -3.27 -23.27
C ASN A 107 2.47 -2.82 -21.92
N TRP A 108 2.84 -3.80 -21.11
CA TRP A 108 3.46 -3.57 -19.82
C TRP A 108 4.97 -3.74 -19.93
N VAL A 109 5.72 -2.65 -19.71
CA VAL A 109 7.18 -2.65 -19.76
C VAL A 109 7.69 -2.64 -18.32
N GLN A 110 8.30 -3.75 -17.90
CA GLN A 110 8.95 -3.85 -16.60
C GLN A 110 10.18 -2.94 -16.60
N ALA A 111 10.26 -2.02 -15.64
CA ALA A 111 11.44 -1.18 -15.51
C ALA A 111 12.61 -2.06 -15.06
N SER A 112 13.78 -1.90 -15.69
CA SER A 112 15.00 -2.59 -15.30
C SER A 112 15.30 -2.33 -13.81
N PRO A 113 15.75 -3.34 -13.04
CA PRO A 113 16.01 -3.23 -11.61
C PRO A 113 17.31 -2.45 -11.38
N ALA A 114 17.32 -1.19 -11.77
CA ALA A 114 18.35 -0.24 -11.39
C ALA A 114 17.87 0.43 -10.11
N VAL A 115 18.58 0.14 -9.02
CA VAL A 115 18.46 0.70 -7.67
C VAL A 115 17.46 -0.03 -6.76
N GLU A 116 17.78 -1.29 -6.44
CA GLU A 116 17.53 -1.79 -5.09
C GLU A 116 18.56 -1.16 -4.14
N LYS A 117 18.14 -0.13 -3.39
CA LYS A 117 18.87 0.32 -2.20
C LYS A 117 17.96 0.10 -0.99
N HIS A 118 18.33 -0.93 -0.23
CA HIS A 118 17.83 -1.20 1.11
C HIS A 118 18.07 0.06 1.96
N HIS A 119 17.00 0.71 2.39
CA HIS A 119 17.04 1.75 3.42
C HIS A 119 17.38 1.04 4.73
N THR A 120 18.59 1.24 5.24
CA THR A 120 18.83 1.16 6.68
C THR A 120 18.38 2.51 7.21
N GLU A 121 17.39 2.51 8.09
CA GLU A 121 16.87 3.69 8.76
C GLU A 121 18.03 4.40 9.47
N GLU A 122 18.44 5.54 8.93
CA GLU A 122 19.21 6.52 9.68
C GLU A 122 18.19 7.28 10.53
N ASP A 123 18.38 7.24 11.85
CA ASP A 123 17.66 8.04 12.84
C ASP A 123 17.87 9.53 12.53
N GLU A 124 17.09 10.08 11.61
CA GLU A 124 16.87 11.52 11.51
C GLU A 124 16.22 11.93 12.83
N SER A 125 17.01 12.55 13.70
CA SER A 125 16.54 13.15 14.94
C SER A 125 15.62 14.34 14.60
N PHE A 126 14.38 14.04 14.22
CA PHE A 126 13.33 15.04 14.16
C PHE A 126 13.12 15.57 15.57
N GLU A 127 13.20 16.89 15.76
CA GLU A 127 12.71 17.54 16.97
C GLU A 127 11.25 17.09 17.16
N ARG A 128 10.98 16.34 18.25
CA ARG A 128 9.65 15.84 18.54
C ARG A 128 8.75 17.02 18.87
N ILE A 129 8.01 17.49 17.86
CA ILE A 129 6.94 18.47 18.05
C ILE A 129 5.93 17.86 19.04
N PRO A 130 5.57 18.57 20.12
CA PRO A 130 4.61 18.03 21.09
C PRO A 130 3.24 17.82 20.44
N ASP A 131 2.56 16.74 20.85
CA ASP A 131 1.30 16.28 20.25
C ASP A 131 0.22 17.38 20.19
N GLU A 132 0.22 18.32 21.14
CA GLU A 132 -0.72 19.45 21.17
C GLU A 132 -0.51 20.42 20.01
N GLU A 133 0.73 20.68 19.63
CA GLU A 133 1.09 21.58 18.53
C GLU A 133 0.84 20.89 17.18
N LEU A 134 1.16 19.60 17.09
CA LEU A 134 0.79 18.76 15.96
C LEU A 134 -0.73 18.76 15.73
N PHE A 135 -1.51 18.63 16.80
CA PHE A 135 -2.97 18.60 16.74
C PHE A 135 -3.59 19.92 16.28
N LYS A 136 -3.02 21.05 16.73
CA LYS A 136 -3.40 22.39 16.26
C LYS A 136 -3.04 22.60 14.79
N ALA A 137 -1.85 22.18 14.37
CA ALA A 137 -1.42 22.25 12.97
C ALA A 137 -2.31 21.42 12.04
N CYS A 138 -2.82 20.28 12.52
CA CYS A 138 -3.81 19.47 11.80
C CYS A 138 -5.26 19.98 11.89
N GLY A 139 -5.48 21.21 12.38
CA GLY A 139 -6.82 21.81 12.46
C GLY A 139 -7.77 21.11 13.44
N GLY A 140 -7.23 20.39 14.44
CA GLY A 140 -8.01 19.62 15.41
C GLY A 140 -8.66 18.36 14.84
N LEU A 141 -8.24 17.91 13.65
CA LEU A 141 -8.74 16.67 13.04
C LEU A 141 -8.17 15.47 13.79
N THR A 142 -9.03 14.72 14.47
CA THR A 142 -8.70 13.38 14.98
C THR A 142 -8.87 12.35 13.87
N ALA A 143 -8.00 11.35 13.79
CA ALA A 143 -8.03 10.27 12.78
C ALA A 143 -9.24 9.31 12.89
N HIS A 144 -10.29 9.72 13.60
CA HIS A 144 -11.51 8.93 13.74
C HIS A 144 -12.39 9.12 12.50
N LYS A 145 -12.91 8.02 11.92
CA LYS A 145 -13.81 8.07 10.75
C LYS A 145 -15.06 8.95 10.98
N ALA A 146 -15.46 9.08 12.25
CA ALA A 146 -16.61 9.88 12.69
C ALA A 146 -16.23 11.27 13.26
N ALA A 147 -14.95 11.66 13.26
CA ALA A 147 -14.49 12.95 13.80
C ALA A 147 -15.14 14.17 13.13
N ARG A 148 -15.61 14.00 11.88
CA ARG A 148 -16.43 14.99 11.16
C ARG A 148 -17.71 15.37 11.91
N HIS A 149 -18.25 14.47 12.73
CA HIS A 149 -19.45 14.69 13.54
C HIS A 149 -19.14 15.15 14.97
N GLY A 150 -17.89 15.54 15.24
CA GLY A 150 -17.42 15.97 16.55
C GLY A 150 -16.97 14.80 17.44
N HIS A 151 -15.85 14.99 18.14
CA HIS A 151 -15.23 13.97 19.01
C HIS A 151 -16.20 13.41 20.07
N ARG A 152 -17.12 14.24 20.57
CA ARG A 152 -18.08 13.88 21.62
C ARG A 152 -19.27 13.05 21.14
N MET A 153 -19.43 12.82 19.83
CA MET A 153 -20.48 11.98 19.23
C MET A 153 -21.89 12.19 19.86
N SER A 154 -22.23 13.43 20.20
CA SER A 154 -23.39 13.77 21.06
C SER A 154 -24.74 13.71 20.36
N GLY A 155 -24.79 13.31 19.09
CA GLY A 155 -26.03 13.30 18.29
C GLY A 155 -27.14 12.40 18.87
N LYS A 156 -26.78 11.26 19.50
CA LYS A 156 -27.76 10.42 20.19
C LYS A 156 -28.35 11.11 21.42
N LEU A 157 -27.50 11.73 22.25
CA LEU A 157 -27.93 12.47 23.45
C LEU A 157 -28.85 13.64 23.08
N LYS A 158 -28.50 14.39 22.03
CA LYS A 158 -29.32 15.53 21.58
C LYS A 158 -30.72 15.11 21.14
N ARG A 159 -30.84 13.98 20.44
CA ARG A 159 -32.14 13.43 20.04
C ARG A 159 -33.00 13.03 21.24
N VAL A 160 -32.40 12.42 22.26
CA VAL A 160 -33.11 12.06 23.50
C VAL A 160 -33.59 13.33 24.21
N GLN A 161 -32.74 14.34 24.32
CA GLN A 161 -33.09 15.63 24.93
C GLN A 161 -34.25 16.34 24.21
N GLU A 162 -34.30 16.29 22.88
CA GLU A 162 -35.40 16.84 22.09
C GLU A 162 -36.73 16.08 22.34
N GLN A 163 -36.67 14.76 22.49
CA GLN A 163 -37.85 13.95 22.85
C GLN A 163 -38.35 14.27 24.26
N GLU A 164 -37.45 14.38 25.23
CA GLU A 164 -37.78 14.74 26.61
C GLU A 164 -38.40 16.14 26.69
N ALA A 165 -37.85 17.12 25.97
CA ALA A 165 -38.40 18.47 25.89
C ALA A 165 -39.80 18.50 25.26
N GLY A 166 -40.03 17.71 24.21
CA GLY A 166 -41.36 17.58 23.60
C GLY A 166 -42.40 16.97 24.55
N LEU A 167 -42.02 15.93 25.30
CA LEU A 167 -42.86 15.31 26.32
C LEU A 167 -43.20 16.30 27.45
N LEU A 168 -42.21 17.06 27.94
CA LEU A 168 -42.41 18.11 28.93
C LEU A 168 -43.38 19.20 28.45
N CYS A 169 -43.24 19.63 27.19
CA CYS A 169 -44.15 20.61 26.60
C CYS A 169 -45.59 20.08 26.52
N MET A 170 -45.78 18.85 26.04
CA MET A 170 -47.10 18.21 25.99
C MET A 170 -47.76 18.10 27.37
N LEU A 171 -46.99 17.69 28.39
CA LEU A 171 -47.47 17.62 29.78
C LEU A 171 -47.85 18.99 30.34
N SER A 172 -47.09 20.05 30.00
CA SER A 172 -47.40 21.42 30.44
C SER A 172 -48.62 22.04 29.78
N SER A 173 -48.98 21.59 28.56
CA SER A 173 -50.14 22.09 27.81
C SER A 173 -51.45 21.36 28.11
N ALA A 174 -51.39 20.26 28.86
CA ALA A 174 -52.52 19.39 29.19
C ALA A 174 -53.10 19.62 30.60
N GLY A 175 -52.61 20.62 31.34
CA GLY A 175 -53.16 21.11 32.61
C GLY A 175 -53.67 22.53 32.46
#